data_AF-A0A8T1EPS9-F1
#
_entry.id   AF-A0A8T1EPS9-F1
#
_cell.length_a   1.000
_cell.length_b   1.000
_cell.length_c   1.000
_cell.angle_alpha   90.00
_cell.angle_beta   90.00
_cell.angle_gamma   90.00
#
_symmetry.space_group_name_H-M   'P 1'
#
loop_
_entity.id
_entity.type
_entity.pdbx_description
1 polymer ?
#
loop_
_entity_poly.entity_id
_entity_poly.type
_entity_poly.pdbx_seq_one_letter_code
_entity_poly.pdbx_strand_id
1 'polypeptide(L)'
;MKMLDISNYVPAGTSYDKYLTTYLGGCKCDGKVRCICGLGKGLFPYEYITSFNVLIETQIPPKAAFDSKLRGTSISNDEYDRVKWVWGYYDMKTIKDLLIWYNNLDVVPFIKAIKSQRELFKRFDLDMFVDGVSLPGLSEKVMYQACFDNLKYPSRTPAKAFQFPAKRMSGYKKQDAESKREFGMTLDHLDMLLQKQKYLCGLCYCPLSSDTASADRINNKLGHVDGNILISCISCNTARKNMSLKGIRYKKLLEFNSDRLVYSIDKEESEIYGKMKANIAGGPSIIFNRYAKRNETKIRGGKICKKIIGYDANALYLWALGNEMPCGRLTTIEVYDGIIDDIKADKIFGFLECDIQTPEHLKQYFSEMTPIFKNVLIDCADESVIGNHMFDYNQSRGLNRAKPARKFIGSYFDEKILIYAPLLK
;
A
#
# COMPACT_ATOMS: atom_id res chain seq x y z
N MET A 1 4.63 26.71 6.13
CA MET A 1 3.25 26.18 6.16
C MET A 1 3.26 24.80 5.52
N LYS A 2 3.01 23.72 6.25
CA LYS A 2 2.86 22.38 5.65
C LYS A 2 1.38 22.23 5.30
N MET A 3 1.04 22.23 4.02
CA MET A 3 -0.33 21.99 3.56
C MET A 3 -0.59 20.49 3.55
N LEU A 4 -1.70 20.07 4.14
CA LEU A 4 -2.21 18.71 4.02
C LEU A 4 -3.01 18.62 2.73
N ASP A 5 -2.57 17.76 1.82
CA ASP A 5 -3.31 17.45 0.59
C ASP A 5 -4.19 16.21 0.82
N ILE A 6 -5.50 16.45 1.00
CA ILE A 6 -6.48 15.38 1.22
C ILE A 6 -6.63 14.47 0.00
N SER A 7 -6.23 14.91 -1.20
CA SER A 7 -6.34 14.10 -2.42
C SER A 7 -5.53 12.81 -2.33
N ASN A 8 -4.46 12.79 -1.53
CA ASN A 8 -3.68 11.57 -1.25
C ASN A 8 -4.45 10.53 -0.42
N TYR A 9 -5.56 10.92 0.22
CA TYR A 9 -6.34 10.07 1.11
C TYR A 9 -7.71 9.68 0.52
N VAL A 10 -7.95 10.02 -0.74
CA VAL A 10 -9.20 9.68 -1.44
C VAL A 10 -8.88 9.09 -2.82
N PRO A 11 -9.79 8.30 -3.41
CA PRO A 11 -9.62 7.81 -4.77
C PRO A 11 -9.50 8.96 -5.78
N ALA A 12 -8.75 8.73 -6.86
CA ALA A 12 -8.68 9.67 -7.98
C ALA A 12 -10.09 9.98 -8.53
N GLY A 13 -10.30 11.22 -8.99
CA GLY A 13 -11.61 11.65 -9.49
C GLY A 13 -12.71 11.83 -8.43
N THR A 14 -12.38 11.73 -7.14
CA THR A 14 -13.30 12.07 -6.05
C THR A 14 -13.53 13.58 -6.03
N SER A 15 -14.75 14.02 -6.32
CA SER A 15 -15.14 15.42 -6.13
C SER A 15 -15.36 15.73 -4.65
N TYR A 16 -15.25 17.01 -4.29
CA TYR A 16 -15.56 17.48 -2.94
C TYR A 16 -16.97 17.07 -2.48
N ASP A 17 -17.97 17.19 -3.35
CA ASP A 17 -19.35 16.77 -3.10
C ASP A 17 -19.48 15.26 -2.83
N LYS A 18 -18.80 14.42 -3.63
CA LYS A 18 -18.75 12.97 -3.40
C LYS A 18 -18.08 12.65 -2.07
N TYR A 19 -16.98 13.33 -1.74
CA TYR A 19 -16.29 13.14 -0.47
C TYR A 19 -17.20 13.46 0.72
N LEU A 20 -17.84 14.64 0.72
CA LEU A 20 -18.79 15.00 1.78
C LEU A 20 -19.95 14.01 1.86
N THR A 21 -20.53 13.62 0.73
CA THR A 21 -21.65 12.68 0.69
C THR A 21 -21.28 11.32 1.27
N THR A 22 -20.07 10.84 0.99
CA THR A 22 -19.56 9.57 1.51
C THR A 22 -19.47 9.57 3.03
N TYR A 23 -18.94 10.65 3.63
CA TYR A 23 -18.67 10.68 5.08
C TYR A 23 -19.78 11.33 5.91
N LEU A 24 -20.70 12.09 5.30
CA LEU A 24 -21.74 12.85 5.99
C LEU A 24 -23.16 12.53 5.50
N GLY A 25 -23.33 11.70 4.47
CA GLY A 25 -24.64 11.22 4.01
C GLY A 25 -25.45 12.20 3.16
N GLY A 26 -24.81 13.23 2.60
CA GLY A 26 -25.42 14.21 1.69
C GLY A 26 -26.43 15.15 2.35
N CYS A 27 -26.89 16.17 1.61
CA CYS A 27 -27.95 17.07 2.09
C CYS A 27 -29.31 16.36 2.06
N LYS A 28 -30.00 16.35 3.21
CA LYS A 28 -31.35 15.74 3.37
C LYS A 28 -32.47 16.78 3.55
N CYS A 29 -32.20 18.05 3.27
CA CYS A 29 -33.22 19.10 3.44
C CYS A 29 -34.19 19.11 2.25
N ASP A 30 -35.51 19.14 2.53
CA ASP A 30 -36.57 19.12 1.51
C ASP A 30 -36.59 20.38 0.62
N GLY A 31 -36.01 21.49 1.09
CA GLY A 31 -35.93 22.76 0.36
C GLY A 31 -34.50 23.27 0.22
N LYS A 32 -34.02 23.42 -1.03
CA LYS A 32 -32.69 23.97 -1.31
C LYS A 32 -32.54 25.44 -0.88
N VAL A 33 -33.62 26.23 -0.93
CA VAL A 33 -33.59 27.64 -0.54
C VAL A 33 -33.31 27.80 0.96
N ARG A 34 -34.01 27.05 1.82
CA ARG A 34 -33.95 27.16 3.28
C ARG A 34 -33.01 26.14 3.95
N CYS A 35 -32.13 25.52 3.17
CA CYS A 35 -31.21 24.50 3.66
C CYS A 35 -30.11 25.12 4.55
N ILE A 36 -30.07 24.70 5.82
CA ILE A 36 -29.10 25.11 6.84
C ILE A 36 -28.12 24.00 7.27
N CYS A 37 -28.22 22.80 6.69
CA CYS A 37 -27.41 21.65 7.12
C CYS A 37 -25.90 21.79 6.81
N GLY A 38 -25.51 22.82 6.06
CA GLY A 38 -24.12 23.06 5.66
C GLY A 38 -23.64 22.23 4.46
N LEU A 39 -24.43 21.27 3.97
CA LEU A 39 -24.10 20.43 2.80
C LEU A 39 -24.70 20.95 1.49
N GLY A 40 -25.46 22.05 1.55
CA GLY A 40 -25.98 22.72 0.37
C GLY A 40 -24.99 23.73 -0.19
N LYS A 41 -25.00 23.94 -1.51
CA LYS A 41 -24.12 24.92 -2.18
C LYS A 41 -24.37 26.35 -1.65
N GLY A 42 -23.27 27.02 -1.33
CA GLY A 42 -23.24 28.46 -1.10
C GLY A 42 -23.15 29.23 -2.42
N LEU A 43 -23.51 30.51 -2.38
CA LEU A 43 -23.37 31.43 -3.50
C LEU A 43 -22.60 32.65 -3.01
N PHE A 44 -21.63 33.10 -3.80
CA PHE A 44 -20.81 34.26 -3.46
C PHE A 44 -20.48 35.06 -4.74
N PRO A 45 -20.53 36.41 -4.70
CA PRO A 45 -20.34 37.23 -5.88
C PRO A 45 -18.86 37.52 -6.13
N TYR A 46 -18.13 36.52 -6.64
CA TYR A 46 -16.67 36.58 -6.78
C TYR A 46 -16.16 37.79 -7.56
N GLU A 47 -16.78 38.09 -8.70
CA GLU A 47 -16.34 39.14 -9.61
C GLU A 47 -16.73 40.55 -9.11
N TYR A 48 -17.63 40.62 -8.12
CA TYR A 48 -18.02 41.87 -7.46
C TYR A 48 -16.98 42.33 -6.43
N ILE A 49 -16.21 41.39 -5.85
CA ILE A 49 -15.18 41.71 -4.85
C ILE A 49 -13.92 42.22 -5.55
N THR A 50 -13.89 43.52 -5.84
CA THR A 50 -12.75 44.19 -6.49
C THR A 50 -11.77 44.84 -5.50
N SER A 51 -12.18 45.03 -4.25
CA SER A 51 -11.33 45.55 -3.17
C SER A 51 -11.86 45.13 -1.80
N PHE A 52 -11.03 45.24 -0.75
CA PHE A 52 -11.46 44.96 0.62
C PHE A 52 -12.59 45.86 1.12
N ASN A 53 -12.73 47.08 0.59
CA ASN A 53 -13.80 48.00 0.95
C ASN A 53 -15.18 47.50 0.52
N VAL A 54 -15.27 46.62 -0.48
CA VAL A 54 -16.55 45.99 -0.85
C VAL A 54 -17.08 45.12 0.29
N LEU A 55 -16.20 44.51 1.09
CA LEU A 55 -16.61 43.61 2.17
C LEU A 55 -17.34 44.31 3.32
N ILE A 56 -17.21 45.63 3.47
CA ILE A 56 -17.91 46.41 4.50
C ILE A 56 -19.28 46.93 4.04
N GLU A 57 -19.64 46.74 2.77
CA GLU A 57 -20.97 47.11 2.26
C GLU A 57 -22.06 46.36 3.02
N THR A 58 -23.14 47.07 3.34
CA THR A 58 -24.21 46.60 4.23
C THR A 58 -25.46 46.10 3.51
N GLN A 59 -25.43 46.09 2.19
CA GLN A 59 -26.52 45.65 1.34
C GLN A 59 -26.16 44.36 0.61
N ILE A 60 -27.18 43.55 0.32
CA ILE A 60 -27.01 42.36 -0.52
C ILE A 60 -26.64 42.82 -1.94
N PRO A 61 -25.56 42.28 -2.54
CA PRO A 61 -25.21 42.61 -3.92
C PRO A 61 -26.35 42.31 -4.90
N PRO A 62 -26.52 43.12 -5.95
CA PRO A 62 -27.59 42.89 -6.92
C PRO A 62 -27.43 41.52 -7.58
N LYS A 63 -28.54 40.92 -8.05
CA LYS A 63 -28.53 39.57 -8.66
C LYS A 63 -27.44 39.38 -9.72
N ALA A 64 -27.25 40.36 -10.60
CA ALA A 64 -26.24 40.33 -11.65
C ALA A 64 -24.79 40.27 -11.14
N ALA A 65 -24.52 40.66 -9.89
CA ALA A 65 -23.20 40.57 -9.27
C ALA A 65 -22.74 39.12 -9.01
N PHE A 66 -23.66 38.16 -9.05
CA PHE A 66 -23.37 36.74 -8.86
C PHE A 66 -23.12 35.98 -10.17
N ASP A 67 -23.26 36.66 -11.33
CA ASP A 67 -23.00 36.05 -12.62
C ASP A 67 -21.50 35.77 -12.80
N SER A 68 -21.17 34.68 -13.50
CA SER A 68 -19.78 34.28 -13.75
C SER A 68 -19.44 34.49 -15.21
N LYS A 69 -18.57 35.47 -15.51
CA LYS A 69 -18.00 35.67 -16.85
C LYS A 69 -17.11 34.50 -17.25
N LEU A 70 -16.37 33.94 -16.30
CA LEU A 70 -15.50 32.77 -16.54
C LEU A 70 -16.28 31.56 -17.05
N ARG A 71 -17.49 31.32 -16.51
CA ARG A 71 -18.34 30.19 -16.90
C ARG A 71 -19.41 30.56 -17.93
N GLY A 72 -19.64 31.86 -18.17
CA GLY A 72 -20.74 32.36 -19.00
C GLY A 72 -22.11 32.02 -18.44
N THR A 73 -22.26 32.00 -17.10
CA THR A 73 -23.50 31.57 -16.43
C THR A 73 -24.07 32.68 -15.55
N SER A 74 -25.40 32.84 -15.57
CA SER A 74 -26.13 33.70 -14.63
C SER A 74 -26.86 32.88 -13.58
N ILE A 75 -27.07 33.46 -12.40
CA ILE A 75 -27.79 32.77 -11.32
C ILE A 75 -29.31 32.77 -11.55
N SER A 76 -29.98 31.72 -11.07
CA SER A 76 -31.44 31.61 -11.09
C SER A 76 -32.12 32.49 -10.04
N ASN A 77 -33.45 32.67 -10.14
CA ASN A 77 -34.21 33.40 -9.12
C ASN A 77 -34.18 32.69 -7.77
N ASP A 78 -34.37 31.37 -7.76
CA ASP A 78 -34.33 30.54 -6.54
C ASP A 78 -32.98 30.63 -5.81
N GLU A 79 -31.88 30.68 -6.56
CA GLU A 79 -30.54 30.88 -6.03
C GLU A 79 -30.37 32.25 -5.37
N TYR A 80 -30.90 33.31 -6.00
CA TYR A 80 -30.88 34.63 -5.40
C TYR A 80 -31.80 34.74 -4.18
N ASP A 81 -32.95 34.07 -4.20
CA ASP A 81 -33.86 33.96 -3.06
C ASP A 81 -33.20 33.24 -1.88
N ARG A 82 -32.36 32.24 -2.14
CA ARG A 82 -31.51 31.61 -1.12
C ARG A 82 -30.56 32.62 -0.49
N VAL A 83 -29.87 33.46 -1.27
CA VAL A 83 -28.96 34.50 -0.75
C VAL A 83 -29.72 35.47 0.17
N LYS A 84 -30.87 35.97 -0.28
CA LYS A 84 -31.71 36.87 0.54
C LYS A 84 -32.17 36.21 1.83
N TRP A 85 -32.57 34.95 1.76
CA TRP A 85 -33.03 34.19 2.92
C TRP A 85 -31.90 33.98 3.93
N VAL A 86 -30.71 33.55 3.51
CA VAL A 86 -29.58 33.32 4.44
C VAL A 86 -29.06 34.62 5.04
N TRP A 87 -29.07 35.72 4.28
CA TRP A 87 -28.68 37.04 4.77
C TRP A 87 -29.56 37.46 5.96
N GLY A 88 -30.88 37.30 5.83
CA GLY A 88 -31.82 37.55 6.92
C GLY A 88 -31.75 36.52 8.04
N TYR A 89 -31.65 35.23 7.73
CA TYR A 89 -31.66 34.14 8.71
C TYR A 89 -30.45 34.19 9.65
N TYR A 90 -29.26 34.50 9.13
CA TYR A 90 -28.03 34.64 9.93
C TYR A 90 -27.78 36.07 10.43
N ASP A 91 -28.74 36.99 10.23
CA ASP A 91 -28.65 38.40 10.60
C ASP A 91 -27.36 39.09 10.09
N MET A 92 -26.99 38.80 8.84
CA MET A 92 -25.77 39.33 8.22
C MET A 92 -25.86 40.85 8.08
N LYS A 93 -24.80 41.57 8.44
CA LYS A 93 -24.74 43.03 8.36
C LYS A 93 -23.91 43.53 7.21
N THR A 94 -22.97 42.71 6.74
CA THR A 94 -21.99 43.09 5.72
C THR A 94 -21.73 41.96 4.73
N ILE A 95 -21.18 42.30 3.56
CA ILE A 95 -20.71 41.29 2.59
C ILE A 95 -19.64 40.38 3.21
N LYS A 96 -18.85 40.87 4.17
CA LYS A 96 -17.92 40.06 4.96
C LYS A 96 -18.61 38.92 5.70
N ASP A 97 -19.80 39.14 6.26
CA ASP A 97 -20.55 38.09 6.95
C ASP A 97 -21.00 37.00 5.97
N LEU A 98 -21.44 37.41 4.78
CA LEU A 98 -21.76 36.49 3.68
C LEU A 98 -20.52 35.68 3.24
N LEU A 99 -19.34 36.30 3.15
CA LEU A 99 -18.09 35.62 2.84
C LEU A 99 -17.71 34.60 3.92
N ILE A 100 -17.81 34.97 5.20
CA ILE A 100 -17.54 34.06 6.33
C ILE A 100 -18.49 32.86 6.28
N TRP A 101 -19.78 33.10 6.07
CA TRP A 101 -20.76 32.04 5.92
C TRP A 101 -20.45 31.14 4.73
N TYR A 102 -20.17 31.72 3.56
CA TYR A 102 -19.82 30.99 2.35
C TYR A 102 -18.62 30.08 2.57
N ASN A 103 -17.52 30.61 3.14
CA ASN A 103 -16.33 29.82 3.43
C ASN A 103 -16.60 28.72 4.47
N ASN A 104 -17.44 28.99 5.48
CA ASN A 104 -17.80 27.99 6.48
C ASN A 104 -18.62 26.83 5.90
N LEU A 105 -19.38 27.05 4.81
CA LEU A 105 -20.05 25.96 4.10
C LEU A 105 -19.07 24.96 3.48
N ASP A 106 -17.86 25.38 3.12
CA ASP A 106 -16.82 24.45 2.64
C ASP A 106 -15.94 23.95 3.80
N VAL A 107 -15.56 24.79 4.75
CA VAL A 107 -14.60 24.41 5.80
C VAL A 107 -15.22 23.48 6.85
N VAL A 108 -16.42 23.78 7.34
CA VAL A 108 -17.03 23.04 8.46
C VAL A 108 -17.38 21.60 8.04
N PRO A 109 -18.07 21.34 6.91
CA PRO A 109 -18.31 19.98 6.45
C PRO A 109 -17.03 19.24 6.11
N PHE A 110 -16.04 19.92 5.54
CA PHE A 110 -14.76 19.30 5.22
C PHE A 110 -14.04 18.77 6.47
N ILE A 111 -13.97 19.58 7.55
CA ILE A 111 -13.40 19.13 8.83
C ILE A 111 -14.21 17.98 9.42
N LYS A 112 -15.55 18.02 9.36
CA LYS A 112 -16.40 16.92 9.82
C LYS A 112 -16.13 15.63 9.05
N ALA A 113 -16.05 15.71 7.72
CA ALA A 113 -15.75 14.57 6.86
C ALA A 113 -14.36 13.99 7.14
N ILE A 114 -13.34 14.84 7.32
CA ILE A 114 -12.00 14.42 7.74
C ILE A 114 -12.05 13.68 9.09
N LYS A 115 -12.78 14.21 10.07
CA LYS A 115 -12.91 13.54 11.38
C LYS A 115 -13.56 12.16 11.22
N SER A 116 -14.67 12.06 10.48
CA SER A 116 -15.31 10.77 10.18
C SER A 116 -14.37 9.80 9.46
N GLN A 117 -13.59 10.29 8.49
CA GLN A 117 -12.60 9.47 7.79
C GLN A 117 -11.50 8.99 8.74
N ARG A 118 -11.02 9.83 9.66
CA ARG A 118 -10.03 9.43 10.68
C ARG A 118 -10.56 8.35 11.61
N GLU A 119 -11.83 8.41 12.02
CA GLU A 119 -12.43 7.36 12.85
C GLU A 119 -12.39 5.98 12.18
N LEU A 120 -12.46 5.92 10.84
CA LEU A 120 -12.31 4.68 10.09
C LEU A 120 -10.94 4.03 10.30
N PHE A 121 -9.87 4.81 10.44
CA PHE A 121 -8.51 4.28 10.61
C PHE A 121 -8.15 4.06 12.08
N LYS A 122 -8.78 4.80 13.01
CA LYS A 122 -8.62 4.57 14.44
C LYS A 122 -9.04 3.17 14.89
N ARG A 123 -9.99 2.52 14.20
CA ARG A 123 -10.35 1.11 14.48
C ARG A 123 -9.20 0.13 14.25
N PHE A 124 -8.15 0.55 13.54
CA PHE A 124 -6.92 -0.18 13.31
C PHE A 124 -5.75 0.39 14.14
N ASP A 125 -6.03 1.22 15.15
CA ASP A 125 -5.01 1.92 15.96
C ASP A 125 -4.05 2.77 15.09
N LEU A 126 -4.57 3.35 14.00
CA LEU A 126 -3.81 4.22 13.10
C LEU A 126 -4.35 5.64 13.13
N ASP A 127 -3.44 6.62 13.21
CA ASP A 127 -3.73 8.00 12.87
C ASP A 127 -3.52 8.21 11.36
N MET A 128 -4.61 8.54 10.67
CA MET A 128 -4.63 8.75 9.23
C MET A 128 -3.51 9.66 8.69
N PHE A 129 -3.11 10.70 9.42
CA PHE A 129 -2.17 11.71 8.92
C PHE A 129 -0.75 11.53 9.42
N VAL A 130 -0.57 10.81 10.53
CA VAL A 130 0.75 10.54 11.10
C VAL A 130 1.28 9.20 10.62
N ASP A 131 0.41 8.20 10.52
CA ASP A 131 0.82 6.83 10.22
C ASP A 131 0.94 6.54 8.73
N GLY A 132 0.22 7.24 7.86
CA GLY A 132 0.31 7.06 6.43
C GLY A 132 0.31 8.39 5.72
N VAL A 133 1.18 8.54 4.70
CA VAL A 133 1.22 9.75 3.86
C VAL A 133 0.13 9.74 2.77
N SER A 134 -0.60 8.63 2.64
CA SER A 134 -1.64 8.40 1.64
C SER A 134 -2.57 7.26 2.06
N LEU A 135 -3.73 7.14 1.41
CA LEU A 135 -4.67 6.04 1.60
C LEU A 135 -4.01 4.66 1.36
N PRO A 136 -3.24 4.43 0.27
CA PRO A 136 -2.49 3.18 0.10
C PRO A 136 -1.52 2.86 1.25
N GLY A 137 -0.80 3.85 1.78
CA GLY A 137 0.11 3.64 2.91
C GLY A 137 -0.61 3.22 4.19
N LEU A 138 -1.82 3.75 4.43
CA LEU A 138 -2.66 3.30 5.54
C LEU A 138 -3.18 1.88 5.31
N SER A 139 -3.65 1.57 4.09
CA SER A 139 -4.11 0.23 3.72
C SER A 139 -3.00 -0.82 3.89
N GLU A 140 -1.77 -0.49 3.52
CA GLU A 140 -0.59 -1.34 3.72
C GLU A 140 -0.38 -1.63 5.22
N LYS A 141 -0.45 -0.62 6.08
CA LYS A 141 -0.32 -0.83 7.54
C LYS A 141 -1.41 -1.74 8.10
N VAL A 142 -2.65 -1.54 7.68
CA VAL A 142 -3.78 -2.40 8.08
C VAL A 142 -3.55 -3.84 7.61
N MET A 143 -3.06 -4.04 6.38
CA MET A 143 -2.71 -5.36 5.85
C MET A 143 -1.65 -6.03 6.73
N TYR A 144 -0.58 -5.34 7.10
CA TYR A 144 0.45 -5.90 7.97
C TYR A 144 -0.09 -6.23 9.37
N GLN A 145 -0.93 -5.40 9.97
CA GLN A 145 -1.57 -5.72 11.26
C GLN A 145 -2.41 -7.00 11.16
N ALA A 146 -3.31 -7.06 10.18
CA ALA A 146 -4.20 -8.21 9.96
C ALA A 146 -3.44 -9.51 9.70
N CYS A 147 -2.25 -9.43 9.09
CA CYS A 147 -1.37 -10.57 8.85
C CYS A 147 -0.95 -11.30 10.14
N PHE A 148 -0.85 -10.58 11.27
CA PHE A 148 -0.41 -11.14 12.55
C PHE A 148 -1.56 -11.43 13.54
N ASP A 149 -2.81 -11.09 13.21
CA ASP A 149 -3.95 -11.27 14.11
C ASP A 149 -4.43 -12.73 14.21
N ASN A 150 -4.24 -13.52 13.15
CA ASN A 150 -4.76 -14.90 13.03
C ASN A 150 -3.67 -15.99 13.01
N LEU A 151 -2.60 -15.78 13.79
CA LEU A 151 -1.54 -16.76 13.95
C LEU A 151 -2.09 -18.08 14.50
N LYS A 152 -1.82 -19.18 13.81
CA LYS A 152 -2.05 -20.53 14.33
C LYS A 152 -0.99 -20.84 15.36
N TYR A 153 -1.39 -21.55 16.42
CA TYR A 153 -0.47 -22.01 17.45
C TYR A 153 -0.19 -23.50 17.25
N PRO A 154 1.05 -23.94 17.48
CA PRO A 154 1.37 -25.37 17.45
C PRO A 154 0.53 -26.15 18.48
N SER A 155 0.25 -27.42 18.16
CA SER A 155 -0.49 -28.30 19.06
C SER A 155 0.20 -28.44 20.42
N ARG A 156 -0.60 -28.55 21.48
CA ARG A 156 -0.16 -28.80 22.86
C ARG A 156 -0.53 -30.19 23.37
N THR A 157 -0.84 -31.10 22.45
CA THR A 157 -1.08 -32.51 22.76
C THR A 157 0.20 -33.12 23.35
N PRO A 158 0.12 -33.86 24.46
CA PRO A 158 1.28 -34.53 25.03
C PRO A 158 2.01 -35.42 24.02
N ALA A 159 3.34 -35.34 24.00
CA ALA A 159 4.18 -36.24 23.22
C ALA A 159 4.50 -37.52 24.02
N LYS A 160 5.16 -38.47 23.35
CA LYS A 160 5.56 -39.75 23.94
C LYS A 160 6.52 -39.53 25.11
N ALA A 161 6.23 -40.17 26.24
CA ALA A 161 7.08 -40.09 27.42
C ALA A 161 8.47 -40.70 27.19
N PHE A 162 9.50 -40.07 27.77
CA PHE A 162 10.89 -40.55 27.77
C PHE A 162 11.65 -39.94 28.96
N GLN A 163 12.78 -40.53 29.30
CA GLN A 163 13.70 -40.00 30.31
C GLN A 163 14.77 -39.10 29.68
N PHE A 164 15.16 -38.05 30.38
CA PHE A 164 16.14 -37.10 29.92
C PHE A 164 17.51 -37.80 29.75
N PRO A 165 18.19 -37.59 28.61
CA PRO A 165 19.43 -38.30 28.30
C PRO A 165 20.57 -37.93 29.25
N ALA A 166 20.95 -38.86 30.14
CA ALA A 166 22.04 -38.70 31.11
C ALA A 166 23.37 -38.24 30.47
N LYS A 167 23.65 -38.70 29.24
CA LYS A 167 24.83 -38.31 28.45
C LYS A 167 25.01 -36.79 28.26
N ARG A 168 23.94 -35.99 28.38
CA ARG A 168 24.01 -34.51 28.21
C ARG A 168 24.48 -33.77 29.47
N MET A 169 24.40 -34.39 30.65
CA MET A 169 24.70 -33.73 31.94
C MET A 169 26.13 -33.21 32.02
N SER A 170 27.10 -33.99 31.55
CA SER A 170 28.52 -33.61 31.54
C SER A 170 28.76 -32.35 30.73
N GLY A 171 28.05 -32.18 29.60
CA GLY A 171 28.11 -30.99 28.76
C GLY A 171 27.62 -29.73 29.48
N TYR A 172 26.49 -29.80 30.19
CA TYR A 172 25.95 -28.66 30.93
C TYR A 172 26.87 -28.25 32.09
N LYS A 173 27.38 -29.23 32.85
CA LYS A 173 28.31 -28.98 33.95
C LYS A 173 29.59 -28.29 33.48
N LYS A 174 30.15 -28.74 32.34
CA LYS A 174 31.32 -28.11 31.73
C LYS A 174 31.05 -26.67 31.29
N GLN A 175 29.93 -26.42 30.60
CA GLN A 175 29.56 -25.07 30.12
C GLN A 175 29.40 -24.06 31.27
N ASP A 176 28.84 -24.48 32.40
CA ASP A 176 28.66 -23.59 33.55
C ASP A 176 29.98 -23.35 34.29
N ALA A 177 30.82 -24.37 34.45
CA ALA A 177 32.16 -24.21 35.01
C ALA A 177 33.01 -23.23 34.20
N GLU A 178 33.04 -23.37 32.86
CA GLU A 178 33.79 -22.48 31.97
C GLU A 178 33.31 -21.03 32.04
N SER A 179 32.00 -20.81 32.22
CA SER A 179 31.41 -19.48 32.33
C SER A 179 31.28 -18.97 33.77
N LYS A 180 31.88 -19.66 34.76
CA LYS A 180 31.81 -19.34 36.20
C LYS A 180 30.37 -19.20 36.74
N ARG A 181 29.49 -20.11 36.32
CA ARG A 181 28.09 -20.20 36.76
C ARG A 181 27.88 -21.38 37.69
N GLU A 182 26.91 -21.26 38.59
CA GLU A 182 26.49 -22.34 39.50
C GLU A 182 25.80 -23.48 38.74
N PHE A 183 26.01 -24.72 39.17
CA PHE A 183 25.36 -25.91 38.64
C PHE A 183 24.72 -26.70 39.78
N GLY A 184 23.39 -26.83 39.76
CA GLY A 184 22.60 -27.54 40.79
C GLY A 184 21.55 -28.50 40.23
N MET A 185 21.48 -28.66 38.90
CA MET A 185 20.48 -29.47 38.21
C MET A 185 20.68 -30.98 38.38
N THR A 186 19.60 -31.72 38.61
CA THR A 186 19.57 -33.19 38.67
C THR A 186 18.79 -33.79 37.49
N LEU A 187 19.01 -35.09 37.20
CA LEU A 187 18.24 -35.80 36.17
C LEU A 187 16.76 -35.92 36.55
N ASP A 188 16.46 -36.22 37.82
CA ASP A 188 15.08 -36.30 38.32
C ASP A 188 14.34 -34.97 38.14
N HIS A 189 15.03 -33.83 38.35
CA HIS A 189 14.43 -32.52 38.09
C HIS A 189 14.15 -32.33 36.58
N LEU A 190 15.06 -32.74 35.69
CA LEU A 190 14.83 -32.66 34.25
C LEU A 190 13.66 -33.55 33.78
N ASP A 191 13.52 -34.74 34.35
CA ASP A 191 12.39 -35.65 34.08
C ASP A 191 11.06 -35.08 34.59
N MET A 192 11.06 -34.47 35.78
CA MET A 192 9.91 -33.74 36.31
C MET A 192 9.51 -32.58 35.39
N LEU A 193 10.48 -31.82 34.86
CA LEU A 193 10.21 -30.75 33.90
C LEU A 193 9.69 -31.28 32.55
N LEU A 194 10.20 -32.41 32.05
CA LEU A 194 9.68 -33.09 30.86
C LEU A 194 8.20 -33.45 31.02
N GLN A 195 7.84 -34.07 32.14
CA GLN A 195 6.46 -34.43 32.44
C GLN A 195 5.57 -33.18 32.55
N LYS A 196 6.02 -32.15 33.28
CA LYS A 196 5.30 -30.87 33.43
C LYS A 196 5.08 -30.18 32.10
N GLN A 197 6.03 -30.29 31.17
CA GLN A 197 5.94 -29.74 29.81
C GLN A 197 5.27 -30.69 28.80
N LYS A 198 4.71 -31.81 29.24
CA LYS A 198 4.04 -32.80 28.38
C LYS A 198 4.96 -33.34 27.26
N TYR A 199 6.27 -33.40 27.53
CA TYR A 199 7.30 -33.84 26.58
C TYR A 199 7.37 -32.96 25.32
N LEU A 200 6.95 -31.69 25.41
CA LEU A 200 7.04 -30.71 24.34
C LEU A 200 8.14 -29.68 24.61
N CYS A 201 8.73 -29.16 23.53
CA CYS A 201 9.65 -28.04 23.60
C CYS A 201 8.94 -26.82 24.21
N GLY A 202 9.49 -26.24 25.28
CA GLY A 202 8.94 -25.06 25.94
C GLY A 202 9.02 -23.76 25.13
N LEU A 203 9.60 -23.81 23.92
CA LEU A 203 9.77 -22.67 23.01
C LEU A 203 8.92 -22.79 21.74
N CYS A 204 8.97 -23.92 21.04
CA CYS A 204 8.23 -24.13 19.78
C CYS A 204 7.12 -25.18 19.86
N TYR A 205 6.96 -25.86 21.01
CA TYR A 205 6.00 -26.96 21.22
C TYR A 205 6.16 -28.18 20.30
N CYS A 206 7.30 -28.33 19.60
CA CYS A 206 7.56 -29.59 18.89
C CYS A 206 7.67 -30.76 19.89
N PRO A 207 7.23 -31.97 19.50
CA PRO A 207 7.48 -33.18 20.28
C PRO A 207 8.97 -33.37 20.56
N LEU A 208 9.31 -33.72 21.80
CA LEU A 208 10.67 -34.03 22.20
C LEU A 208 10.89 -35.54 22.23
N SER A 209 12.17 -35.90 22.10
CA SER A 209 12.69 -37.25 22.30
C SER A 209 14.02 -37.15 23.06
N SER A 210 14.56 -38.30 23.45
CA SER A 210 15.91 -38.40 24.05
C SER A 210 16.99 -37.76 23.19
N ASP A 211 16.82 -37.75 21.87
CA ASP A 211 17.81 -37.20 20.95
C ASP A 211 17.64 -35.70 20.71
N THR A 212 16.41 -35.18 20.84
CA THR A 212 16.10 -33.78 20.50
C THR A 212 15.99 -32.86 21.71
N ALA A 213 15.80 -33.39 22.93
CA ALA A 213 15.64 -32.60 24.14
C ALA A 213 16.95 -31.95 24.62
N SER A 214 16.81 -30.75 25.21
CA SER A 214 17.88 -29.99 25.85
C SER A 214 17.35 -29.23 27.07
N ALA A 215 18.18 -29.10 28.11
CA ALA A 215 17.98 -28.13 29.18
C ALA A 215 18.43 -26.75 28.66
N ASP A 216 17.56 -25.76 28.69
CA ASP A 216 17.83 -24.37 28.30
C ASP A 216 17.67 -23.45 29.52
N ARG A 217 18.60 -22.53 29.69
CA ARG A 217 18.64 -21.61 30.83
C ARG A 217 17.65 -20.47 30.61
N ILE A 218 16.70 -20.28 31.51
CA ILE A 218 15.72 -19.19 31.46
C ILE A 218 16.46 -17.83 31.45
N ASN A 219 17.45 -17.67 32.34
CA ASN A 219 18.37 -16.54 32.37
C ASN A 219 19.81 -17.04 32.07
N ASN A 220 20.38 -16.60 30.96
CA ASN A 220 21.73 -16.99 30.53
C ASN A 220 22.86 -16.50 31.46
N LYS A 221 22.57 -15.53 32.35
CA LYS A 221 23.51 -15.06 33.37
C LYS A 221 23.64 -16.01 34.55
N LEU A 222 22.62 -16.84 34.80
CA LEU A 222 22.60 -17.87 35.83
C LEU A 222 22.91 -19.23 35.20
N GLY A 223 23.44 -20.18 35.95
CA GLY A 223 23.73 -21.52 35.43
C GLY A 223 22.52 -22.45 35.48
N HIS A 224 22.74 -23.74 35.28
CA HIS A 224 21.70 -24.77 35.36
C HIS A 224 21.40 -25.07 36.83
N VAL A 225 20.50 -24.27 37.41
CA VAL A 225 20.01 -24.38 38.80
C VAL A 225 18.49 -24.47 38.82
N ASP A 226 17.95 -24.91 39.95
CA ASP A 226 16.51 -25.04 40.12
C ASP A 226 15.78 -23.71 39.91
N GLY A 227 14.67 -23.75 39.18
CA GLY A 227 13.91 -22.56 38.78
C GLY A 227 14.49 -21.77 37.59
N ASN A 228 15.70 -22.09 37.09
CA ASN A 228 16.31 -21.42 35.94
C ASN A 228 16.32 -22.29 34.66
N ILE A 229 15.55 -23.37 34.59
CA ILE A 229 15.60 -24.32 33.46
C ILE A 229 14.25 -24.43 32.77
N LEU A 230 14.29 -24.46 31.43
CA LEU A 230 13.19 -24.79 30.54
C LEU A 230 13.64 -25.94 29.64
N ILE A 231 12.84 -26.98 29.47
CA ILE A 231 13.16 -28.01 28.48
C ILE A 231 12.83 -27.47 27.08
N SER A 232 13.79 -27.50 26.18
CA SER A 232 13.62 -27.08 24.78
C SER A 232 14.14 -28.16 23.84
N CYS A 233 13.84 -28.04 22.54
CA CYS A 233 14.58 -28.81 21.55
C CYS A 233 15.93 -28.15 21.29
N ILE A 234 16.93 -28.93 20.90
CA ILE A 234 18.30 -28.46 20.62
C ILE A 234 18.29 -27.31 19.61
N SER A 235 17.50 -27.42 18.54
CA SER A 235 17.36 -26.36 17.54
C SER A 235 16.94 -25.03 18.16
N CYS A 236 15.96 -25.03 19.07
CA CYS A 236 15.53 -23.80 19.74
C CYS A 236 16.59 -23.28 20.72
N ASN A 237 17.23 -24.15 21.50
CA ASN A 237 18.29 -23.74 22.43
C ASN A 237 19.45 -23.05 21.68
N THR A 238 19.94 -23.67 20.61
CA THR A 238 21.00 -23.13 19.77
C THR A 238 20.57 -21.82 19.09
N ALA A 239 19.35 -21.75 18.56
CA ALA A 239 18.83 -20.56 17.88
C ALA A 239 18.60 -19.38 18.84
N ARG A 240 18.30 -19.65 20.11
CA ARG A 240 17.97 -18.62 21.10
C ARG A 240 19.15 -17.71 21.40
N LYS A 241 20.39 -18.21 21.41
CA LYS A 241 21.59 -17.42 21.78
C LYS A 241 21.34 -16.62 23.07
N ASN A 242 21.28 -15.29 22.99
CA ASN A 242 20.99 -14.36 24.09
C ASN A 242 19.57 -13.77 24.08
N MET A 243 18.68 -14.24 23.19
CA MET A 243 17.29 -13.79 23.11
C MET A 243 16.51 -14.15 24.38
N SER A 244 15.58 -13.27 24.74
CA SER A 244 14.60 -13.57 25.79
C SER A 244 13.69 -14.72 25.38
N LEU A 245 13.14 -15.43 26.36
CA LEU A 245 12.16 -16.49 26.11
C LEU A 245 10.95 -15.99 25.31
N LYS A 246 10.48 -14.76 25.58
CA LYS A 246 9.38 -14.12 24.84
C LYS A 246 9.78 -13.92 23.37
N GLY A 247 10.98 -13.40 23.13
CA GLY A 247 11.47 -13.13 21.77
C GLY A 247 11.60 -14.40 20.93
N ILE A 248 12.23 -15.45 21.46
CA ILE A 248 12.40 -16.70 20.70
C ILE A 248 11.07 -17.43 20.50
N ARG A 249 10.15 -17.41 21.49
CA ARG A 249 8.80 -17.99 21.33
C ARG A 249 8.03 -17.29 20.22
N TYR A 250 8.09 -15.95 20.17
CA TYR A 250 7.45 -15.20 19.11
C TYR A 250 8.08 -15.51 17.74
N LYS A 251 9.42 -15.55 17.65
CA LYS A 251 10.11 -15.98 16.43
C LYS A 251 9.66 -17.36 15.95
N LYS A 252 9.58 -18.35 16.86
CA LYS A 252 9.11 -19.71 16.54
C LYS A 252 7.63 -19.76 16.15
N LEU A 253 6.79 -18.90 16.71
CA LEU A 253 5.40 -18.76 16.30
C LEU A 253 5.29 -18.20 14.86
N LEU A 254 6.12 -17.22 14.50
CA LEU A 254 6.18 -16.71 13.14
C LEU A 254 6.71 -17.76 12.16
N GLU A 255 7.77 -18.50 12.51
CA GLU A 255 8.29 -19.62 11.70
C GLU A 255 7.22 -20.70 11.47
N PHE A 256 6.35 -20.96 12.45
CA PHE A 256 5.24 -21.91 12.32
C PHE A 256 4.12 -21.42 11.39
N ASN A 257 4.02 -20.11 11.15
CA ASN A 257 3.03 -19.51 10.25
C ASN A 257 3.69 -18.95 8.98
N SER A 258 4.90 -19.40 8.62
CA SER A 258 5.70 -18.78 7.56
C SER A 258 5.04 -18.81 6.18
N ASP A 259 4.14 -19.76 5.94
CA ASP A 259 3.30 -19.88 4.75
C ASP A 259 2.13 -18.88 4.71
N ARG A 260 1.89 -18.14 5.80
CA ARG A 260 0.71 -17.27 6.00
C ARG A 260 1.10 -15.83 6.32
N LEU A 261 2.40 -15.53 6.31
CA LEU A 261 2.94 -14.23 6.68
C LEU A 261 3.53 -13.50 5.47
N VAL A 262 3.40 -12.18 5.49
CA VAL A 262 4.15 -11.29 4.60
C VAL A 262 5.52 -11.06 5.22
N TYR A 263 6.58 -11.44 4.52
CA TYR A 263 7.96 -11.20 4.94
C TYR A 263 8.53 -9.99 4.21
N SER A 264 9.23 -9.13 4.96
CA SER A 264 10.10 -8.14 4.34
C SER A 264 11.29 -8.83 3.71
N ILE A 265 11.68 -8.40 2.52
CA ILE A 265 12.94 -8.81 1.89
C ILE A 265 14.08 -8.20 2.70
N ASP A 266 14.94 -9.03 3.27
CA ASP A 266 16.04 -8.58 4.12
C ASP A 266 17.41 -8.78 3.45
N LYS A 267 18.49 -8.70 4.24
CA LYS A 267 19.85 -8.79 3.71
C LYS A 267 20.14 -10.17 3.13
N GLU A 268 19.51 -11.22 3.66
CA GLU A 268 19.67 -12.59 3.19
C GLU A 268 19.17 -12.72 1.73
N GLU A 269 18.08 -12.04 1.38
CA GLU A 269 17.51 -12.04 0.02
C GLU A 269 17.87 -10.79 -0.80
N SER A 270 19.02 -10.17 -0.52
CA SER A 270 19.44 -8.91 -1.19
C SER A 270 19.59 -9.02 -2.71
N GLU A 271 19.93 -10.19 -3.23
CA GLU A 271 19.98 -10.45 -4.68
C GLU A 271 18.57 -10.42 -5.29
N ILE A 272 17.60 -11.09 -4.66
CA ILE A 272 16.20 -11.10 -5.10
C ILE A 272 15.63 -9.68 -5.01
N TYR A 273 15.94 -8.94 -3.94
CA TYR A 273 15.61 -7.51 -3.85
C TYR A 273 16.11 -6.72 -5.05
N GLY A 274 17.38 -6.91 -5.44
CA GLY A 274 17.98 -6.26 -6.60
C GLY A 274 17.23 -6.57 -7.89
N LYS A 275 16.93 -7.85 -8.14
CA LYS A 275 16.17 -8.31 -9.32
C LYS A 275 14.76 -7.71 -9.35
N MET A 276 14.01 -7.79 -8.25
CA MET A 276 12.68 -7.19 -8.15
C MET A 276 12.75 -5.67 -8.36
N LYS A 277 13.68 -4.99 -7.69
CA LYS A 277 13.80 -3.53 -7.79
C LYS A 277 14.14 -3.04 -9.19
N ALA A 278 14.95 -3.80 -9.93
CA ALA A 278 15.28 -3.49 -11.32
C ALA A 278 14.06 -3.63 -12.25
N ASN A 279 13.13 -4.53 -11.91
CA ASN A 279 11.94 -4.87 -12.70
C ASN A 279 10.65 -4.17 -12.23
N ILE A 280 10.66 -3.49 -11.09
CA ILE A 280 9.54 -2.64 -10.67
C ILE A 280 9.40 -1.46 -11.63
N ALA A 281 8.22 -1.34 -12.24
CA ALA A 281 7.83 -0.21 -13.05
C ALA A 281 6.61 0.51 -12.43
N GLY A 282 6.45 1.79 -12.76
CA GLY A 282 5.22 2.52 -12.48
C GLY A 282 4.12 2.19 -13.49
N GLY A 283 2.95 2.80 -13.30
CA GLY A 283 1.86 2.71 -14.27
C GLY A 283 2.28 3.28 -15.64
N PRO A 284 1.97 2.59 -16.75
CA PRO A 284 2.25 3.11 -18.08
C PRO A 284 1.42 4.37 -18.35
N SER A 285 2.07 5.47 -18.75
CA SER A 285 1.40 6.66 -19.26
C SER A 285 1.65 6.76 -20.77
N ILE A 286 0.67 6.35 -21.56
CA ILE A 286 0.81 6.19 -23.01
C ILE A 286 -0.13 7.14 -23.73
N ILE A 287 0.41 7.85 -24.73
CA ILE A 287 -0.36 8.72 -25.62
C ILE A 287 -0.42 8.05 -26.99
N PHE A 288 -1.57 7.46 -27.33
CA PHE A 288 -1.78 6.82 -28.63
C PHE A 288 -2.06 7.84 -29.75
N ASN A 289 -2.78 8.91 -29.44
CA ASN A 289 -3.12 9.99 -30.38
C ASN A 289 -2.99 11.34 -29.69
N ARG A 290 -2.25 12.28 -30.30
CA ARG A 290 -2.04 13.64 -29.75
C ARG A 290 -3.26 14.54 -29.91
N TYR A 291 -4.16 14.22 -30.84
CA TYR A 291 -5.32 15.04 -31.15
C TYR A 291 -6.51 14.19 -31.57
N ALA A 292 -7.67 14.48 -30.96
CA ALA A 292 -8.94 13.96 -31.40
C ALA A 292 -10.03 15.03 -31.22
N LYS A 293 -10.82 15.28 -32.26
CA LYS A 293 -11.93 16.21 -32.25
C LYS A 293 -13.20 15.53 -32.74
N ARG A 294 -14.26 15.74 -31.97
CA ARG A 294 -15.61 15.26 -32.28
C ARG A 294 -16.05 15.80 -33.65
N ASN A 295 -16.62 14.91 -34.45
CA ASN A 295 -17.09 15.12 -35.82
C ASN A 295 -16.02 15.44 -36.88
N GLU A 296 -14.74 15.43 -36.53
CA GLU A 296 -13.65 15.76 -37.46
C GLU A 296 -12.61 14.65 -37.57
N THR A 297 -12.10 14.13 -36.46
CA THR A 297 -11.06 13.10 -36.47
C THR A 297 -11.62 11.73 -36.89
N LYS A 298 -10.95 11.05 -37.82
CA LYS A 298 -11.20 9.64 -38.16
C LYS A 298 -10.47 8.72 -37.19
N ILE A 299 -11.18 7.73 -36.63
CA ILE A 299 -10.66 6.71 -35.71
C ILE A 299 -10.52 5.36 -36.45
N ARG A 300 -10.12 4.30 -35.72
CA ARG A 300 -9.88 2.94 -36.24
C ARG A 300 -11.01 2.48 -37.18
N GLY A 301 -10.63 1.99 -38.36
CA GLY A 301 -11.55 1.61 -39.44
C GLY A 301 -12.17 2.80 -40.19
N GLY A 302 -11.58 3.99 -40.12
CA GLY A 302 -12.02 5.18 -40.87
C GLY A 302 -13.30 5.86 -40.36
N LYS A 303 -13.82 5.42 -39.22
CA LYS A 303 -15.06 5.95 -38.63
C LYS A 303 -14.85 7.36 -38.08
N ILE A 304 -15.86 8.22 -38.11
CA ILE A 304 -15.77 9.57 -37.53
C ILE A 304 -15.94 9.51 -36.01
N CYS A 305 -15.05 10.17 -35.27
CA CYS A 305 -15.16 10.33 -33.82
C CYS A 305 -16.45 11.07 -33.45
N LYS A 306 -17.35 10.45 -32.67
CA LYS A 306 -18.62 11.09 -32.23
C LYS A 306 -18.64 11.51 -30.78
N LYS A 307 -17.79 10.93 -29.93
CA LYS A 307 -17.71 11.22 -28.50
C LYS A 307 -16.31 10.88 -28.01
N ILE A 308 -15.82 11.64 -27.05
CA ILE A 308 -14.59 11.38 -26.30
C ILE A 308 -15.03 11.02 -24.87
N ILE A 309 -14.56 9.89 -24.37
CA ILE A 309 -14.91 9.36 -23.04
C ILE A 309 -13.61 9.05 -22.32
N GLY A 310 -13.51 9.48 -21.06
CA GLY A 310 -12.45 9.05 -20.15
C GLY A 310 -12.98 7.94 -19.24
N TYR A 311 -12.19 6.89 -19.05
CA TYR A 311 -12.44 5.83 -18.08
C TYR A 311 -11.32 5.85 -17.04
N ASP A 312 -11.68 5.58 -15.80
CA ASP A 312 -10.74 5.43 -14.69
C ASP A 312 -11.07 4.14 -13.94
N ALA A 313 -10.05 3.38 -13.57
CA ALA A 313 -10.22 2.12 -12.86
C ALA A 313 -10.42 2.38 -11.37
N ASN A 314 -11.53 1.92 -10.82
CA ASN A 314 -11.79 2.01 -9.38
C ASN A 314 -10.73 1.20 -8.62
N ALA A 315 -9.85 1.90 -7.91
CA ALA A 315 -8.87 1.30 -6.99
C ALA A 315 -7.99 0.20 -7.62
N LEU A 316 -7.44 0.45 -8.82
CA LEU A 316 -6.65 -0.49 -9.61
C LEU A 316 -5.61 -1.28 -8.79
N TYR A 317 -4.78 -0.60 -7.99
CA TYR A 317 -3.74 -1.26 -7.19
C TYR A 317 -4.31 -2.11 -6.05
N LEU A 318 -5.43 -1.71 -5.45
CA LEU A 318 -6.08 -2.53 -4.41
C LEU A 318 -6.71 -3.79 -5.03
N TRP A 319 -7.28 -3.68 -6.22
CA TRP A 319 -7.72 -4.86 -6.97
C TRP A 319 -6.54 -5.77 -7.29
N ALA A 320 -5.41 -5.21 -7.77
CA ALA A 320 -4.19 -5.98 -8.03
C ALA A 320 -3.68 -6.71 -6.77
N LEU A 321 -3.63 -6.02 -5.61
CA LEU A 321 -3.27 -6.62 -4.32
C LEU A 321 -4.24 -7.72 -3.84
N GLY A 322 -5.49 -7.70 -4.32
CA GLY A 322 -6.48 -8.74 -4.02
C GLY A 322 -6.34 -10.01 -4.88
N ASN A 323 -5.45 -10.02 -5.87
CA ASN A 323 -5.13 -11.23 -6.62
C ASN A 323 -4.13 -12.09 -5.85
N GLU A 324 -3.84 -13.30 -6.36
CA GLU A 324 -2.71 -14.08 -5.85
C GLU A 324 -1.44 -13.23 -5.94
N MET A 325 -0.64 -13.25 -4.87
CA MET A 325 0.61 -12.51 -4.76
C MET A 325 1.64 -13.41 -4.04
N PRO A 326 2.92 -13.36 -4.44
CA PRO A 326 3.97 -14.10 -3.73
C PRO A 326 4.09 -13.61 -2.29
N CYS A 327 3.97 -14.55 -1.36
CA CYS A 327 4.08 -14.35 0.08
C CYS A 327 5.15 -15.30 0.66
N GLY A 328 5.42 -15.20 1.96
CA GLY A 328 6.43 -16.04 2.59
C GLY A 328 7.87 -15.58 2.33
N ARG A 329 8.82 -16.43 2.69
CA ARG A 329 10.25 -16.22 2.42
C ARG A 329 10.54 -16.52 0.95
N LEU A 330 11.21 -15.59 0.28
CA LEU A 330 11.55 -15.72 -1.13
C LEU A 330 12.64 -16.78 -1.30
N THR A 331 12.47 -17.65 -2.29
CA THR A 331 13.46 -18.68 -2.65
C THR A 331 13.67 -18.66 -4.16
N THR A 332 14.83 -19.15 -4.60
CA THR A 332 15.16 -19.30 -6.01
C THR A 332 15.23 -20.78 -6.33
N ILE A 333 14.67 -21.16 -7.47
CA ILE A 333 14.82 -22.50 -8.05
C ILE A 333 15.60 -22.37 -9.36
N GLU A 334 16.50 -23.31 -9.61
CA GLU A 334 17.16 -23.40 -10.91
C GLU A 334 16.15 -23.81 -11.98
N VAL A 335 16.34 -23.27 -13.18
CA VAL A 335 15.47 -23.58 -14.33
C VAL A 335 15.69 -25.04 -14.75
N TYR A 336 14.59 -25.71 -15.12
CA TYR A 336 14.59 -27.10 -15.56
C TYR A 336 13.66 -27.29 -16.76
N ASP A 337 13.89 -28.37 -17.52
CA ASP A 337 13.05 -28.73 -18.67
C ASP A 337 11.61 -29.02 -18.22
N GLY A 338 10.65 -28.32 -18.82
CA GLY A 338 9.22 -28.44 -18.47
C GLY A 338 8.71 -27.43 -17.43
N ILE A 339 9.57 -26.51 -16.93
CA ILE A 339 9.14 -25.46 -16.00
C ILE A 339 7.97 -24.63 -16.53
N ILE A 340 7.93 -24.38 -17.85
CA ILE A 340 6.84 -23.62 -18.49
C ILE A 340 5.52 -24.39 -18.44
N ASP A 341 5.55 -25.71 -18.64
CA ASP A 341 4.36 -26.54 -18.56
C ASP A 341 3.85 -26.64 -17.12
N ASP A 342 4.76 -26.68 -16.15
CA ASP A 342 4.43 -26.65 -14.72
C ASP A 342 3.84 -25.29 -14.28
N ILE A 343 4.31 -24.17 -14.84
CA ILE A 343 3.69 -22.84 -14.64
C ILE A 343 2.27 -22.80 -15.22
N LYS A 344 2.08 -23.32 -16.45
CA LYS A 344 0.77 -23.40 -17.10
C LYS A 344 -0.21 -24.32 -16.36
N ALA A 345 0.31 -25.33 -15.69
CA ALA A 345 -0.45 -26.29 -14.89
C ALA A 345 -0.58 -25.90 -13.41
N ASP A 346 -0.29 -24.65 -13.04
CA ASP A 346 -0.40 -24.11 -11.67
C ASP A 346 0.45 -24.83 -10.61
N LYS A 347 1.49 -25.56 -11.02
CA LYS A 347 2.42 -26.22 -10.09
C LYS A 347 3.50 -25.28 -9.57
N ILE A 348 3.82 -24.22 -10.32
CA ILE A 348 4.78 -23.19 -9.94
C ILE A 348 4.10 -21.83 -9.88
N PHE A 349 4.36 -21.11 -8.79
CA PHE A 349 3.88 -19.76 -8.55
C PHE A 349 5.05 -18.86 -8.13
N GLY A 350 5.12 -17.65 -8.67
CA GLY A 350 6.21 -16.71 -8.39
C GLY A 350 6.59 -15.87 -9.61
N PHE A 351 7.89 -15.70 -9.83
CA PHE A 351 8.42 -14.96 -10.97
C PHE A 351 9.40 -15.81 -11.77
N LEU A 352 9.42 -15.64 -13.09
CA LEU A 352 10.37 -16.23 -14.01
C LEU A 352 11.23 -15.14 -14.63
N GLU A 353 12.55 -15.29 -14.55
CA GLU A 353 13.51 -14.46 -15.30
C GLU A 353 13.73 -15.12 -16.67
N CYS A 354 13.37 -14.44 -17.75
CA CYS A 354 13.49 -15.00 -19.10
C CYS A 354 13.73 -13.92 -20.16
N ASP A 355 14.13 -14.37 -21.35
CA ASP A 355 14.08 -13.56 -22.55
C ASP A 355 12.70 -13.76 -23.20
N ILE A 356 12.07 -12.67 -23.65
CA ILE A 356 10.73 -12.70 -24.24
C ILE A 356 10.70 -11.89 -25.54
N GLN A 357 9.93 -12.37 -26.51
CA GLN A 357 9.69 -11.66 -27.76
C GLN A 357 8.25 -11.84 -28.25
N THR A 358 7.72 -10.81 -28.89
CA THR A 358 6.43 -10.83 -29.58
C THR A 358 6.61 -11.59 -30.90
N PRO A 359 5.81 -12.64 -31.16
CA PRO A 359 5.85 -13.36 -32.43
C PRO A 359 5.63 -12.43 -33.63
N GLU A 360 6.37 -12.64 -34.72
CA GLU A 360 6.36 -11.74 -35.89
C GLU A 360 4.95 -11.50 -36.45
N HIS A 361 4.16 -12.57 -36.55
CA HIS A 361 2.78 -12.50 -37.06
C HIS A 361 1.82 -11.71 -36.15
N LEU A 362 2.19 -11.41 -34.90
CA LEU A 362 1.39 -10.61 -33.96
C LEU A 362 1.85 -9.16 -33.84
N LYS A 363 3.01 -8.78 -34.39
CA LYS A 363 3.52 -7.40 -34.28
C LYS A 363 2.56 -6.38 -34.86
N GLN A 364 1.93 -6.70 -36.00
CA GLN A 364 0.92 -5.82 -36.61
C GLN A 364 -0.32 -5.64 -35.71
N TYR A 365 -0.72 -6.67 -34.98
CA TYR A 365 -1.85 -6.59 -34.05
C TYR A 365 -1.52 -5.68 -32.85
N PHE A 366 -0.30 -5.81 -32.32
CA PHE A 366 0.20 -5.02 -31.19
C PHE A 366 0.90 -3.71 -31.59
N SER A 367 0.73 -3.24 -32.84
CA SER A 367 1.44 -2.06 -33.34
C SER A 367 1.07 -0.77 -32.62
N GLU A 368 -0.13 -0.71 -32.06
CA GLU A 368 -0.64 0.43 -31.30
C GLU A 368 -0.18 0.40 -29.84
N MET A 369 -0.09 -0.80 -29.24
CA MET A 369 0.40 -1.02 -27.89
C MET A 369 1.15 -2.35 -27.83
N THR A 370 2.47 -2.27 -27.74
CA THR A 370 3.32 -3.44 -27.60
C THR A 370 3.05 -4.16 -26.27
N PRO A 371 3.13 -5.51 -26.22
CA PRO A 371 2.73 -6.26 -25.03
C PRO A 371 3.80 -6.27 -23.93
N ILE A 372 5.06 -6.02 -24.26
CA ILE A 372 6.18 -6.03 -23.31
C ILE A 372 6.52 -4.58 -22.96
N PHE A 373 6.77 -4.32 -21.68
CA PHE A 373 7.22 -3.03 -21.23
C PHE A 373 8.50 -3.15 -20.41
N LYS A 374 9.42 -2.21 -20.61
CA LYS A 374 10.74 -2.25 -19.98
C LYS A 374 11.31 -0.87 -19.69
N ASN A 375 12.21 -0.82 -18.72
CA ASN A 375 12.93 0.39 -18.35
C ASN A 375 14.28 0.46 -19.08
N VAL A 376 14.40 1.39 -20.03
CA VAL A 376 15.66 1.64 -20.76
C VAL A 376 16.16 3.04 -20.50
N LEU A 377 17.47 3.24 -20.60
CA LEU A 377 18.06 4.57 -20.65
C LEU A 377 17.77 5.16 -22.03
N ILE A 378 17.02 6.26 -22.08
CA ILE A 378 16.77 7.01 -23.31
C ILE A 378 17.68 8.23 -23.30
N ASP A 379 18.60 8.30 -24.27
CA ASP A 379 19.35 9.52 -24.56
C ASP A 379 18.63 10.33 -25.63
N CYS A 380 18.09 11.48 -25.24
CA CYS A 380 17.41 12.38 -26.17
C CYS A 380 18.37 13.16 -27.09
N ALA A 381 19.68 12.92 -26.99
CA ALA A 381 20.69 13.38 -27.94
C ALA A 381 21.00 12.34 -29.03
N ASP A 382 20.36 11.17 -29.01
CA ASP A 382 20.44 10.18 -30.07
C ASP A 382 19.16 10.19 -30.91
N GLU A 383 19.28 10.65 -32.17
CA GLU A 383 18.16 10.72 -33.11
C GLU A 383 17.53 9.35 -33.38
N SER A 384 18.32 8.27 -33.37
CA SER A 384 17.83 6.92 -33.65
C SER A 384 16.88 6.39 -32.56
N VAL A 385 16.96 6.97 -31.36
CA VAL A 385 16.17 6.53 -30.20
C VAL A 385 14.83 7.26 -30.08
N ILE A 386 14.81 8.57 -30.33
CA ILE A 386 13.60 9.39 -30.14
C ILE A 386 12.94 9.86 -31.45
N GLY A 387 13.60 9.59 -32.59
CA GLY A 387 13.17 10.02 -33.91
C GLY A 387 13.44 11.50 -34.17
N ASN A 388 13.57 11.83 -35.46
CA ASN A 388 13.97 13.14 -35.96
C ASN A 388 13.18 14.31 -35.32
N HIS A 389 11.84 14.27 -35.34
CA HIS A 389 11.02 15.35 -34.79
C HIS A 389 11.32 15.62 -33.30
N MET A 390 11.42 14.59 -32.47
CA MET A 390 11.67 14.79 -31.03
C MET A 390 13.12 15.20 -30.78
N PHE A 391 14.05 14.73 -31.61
CA PHE A 391 15.43 15.16 -31.59
C PHE A 391 15.54 16.65 -31.87
N ASP A 392 14.99 17.14 -32.98
CA ASP A 392 14.96 18.56 -33.34
C ASP A 392 14.30 19.42 -32.25
N TYR A 393 13.16 18.97 -31.73
CA TYR A 393 12.49 19.62 -30.61
C TYR A 393 13.41 19.70 -29.39
N ASN A 394 14.09 18.61 -29.02
CA ASN A 394 15.03 18.62 -27.91
C ASN A 394 16.19 19.59 -28.18
N GLN A 395 16.78 19.58 -29.39
CA GLN A 395 17.87 20.48 -29.79
C GLN A 395 17.47 21.95 -29.65
N SER A 396 16.25 22.31 -30.06
CA SER A 396 15.68 23.66 -30.00
C SER A 396 15.59 24.23 -28.58
N ARG A 397 15.59 23.37 -27.55
CA ARG A 397 15.51 23.80 -26.15
C ARG A 397 16.83 24.34 -25.60
N GLY A 398 17.92 24.28 -26.38
CA GLY A 398 19.23 24.82 -26.02
C GLY A 398 19.73 24.30 -24.66
N LEU A 399 19.94 25.18 -23.69
CA LEU A 399 20.38 24.83 -22.34
C LEU A 399 19.37 23.97 -21.55
N ASN A 400 18.11 23.94 -21.97
CA ASN A 400 17.03 23.18 -21.33
C ASN A 400 16.74 21.83 -22.01
N ARG A 401 17.70 21.28 -22.74
CA ARG A 401 17.63 19.94 -23.33
C ARG A 401 17.35 18.88 -22.26
N ALA A 402 16.53 17.91 -22.62
CA ALA A 402 16.32 16.71 -21.83
C ALA A 402 17.63 15.92 -21.75
N LYS A 403 18.04 15.61 -20.52
CA LYS A 403 19.20 14.76 -20.23
C LYS A 403 18.82 13.28 -20.36
N PRO A 404 19.80 12.38 -20.59
CA PRO A 404 19.57 10.95 -20.54
C PRO A 404 18.86 10.54 -19.25
N ALA A 405 17.81 9.74 -19.38
CA ALA A 405 17.02 9.31 -18.23
C ALA A 405 16.41 7.92 -18.49
N ARG A 406 16.25 7.14 -17.41
CA ARG A 406 15.51 5.88 -17.49
C ARG A 406 14.03 6.18 -17.76
N LYS A 407 13.48 5.53 -18.78
CA LYS A 407 12.08 5.64 -19.20
C LYS A 407 11.49 4.24 -19.33
N PHE A 408 10.23 4.12 -18.93
CA PHE A 408 9.42 2.95 -19.19
C PHE A 408 8.86 3.05 -20.61
N ILE A 409 9.18 2.08 -21.46
CA ILE A 409 8.77 2.05 -22.86
C ILE A 409 8.02 0.76 -23.17
N GLY A 410 7.19 0.81 -24.20
CA GLY A 410 6.70 -0.40 -24.87
C GLY A 410 7.80 -0.98 -25.79
N SER A 411 7.90 -2.31 -25.84
CA SER A 411 8.84 -3.04 -26.70
C SER A 411 8.23 -4.34 -27.22
N TYR A 412 8.76 -4.84 -28.34
CA TYR A 412 8.41 -6.17 -28.83
C TYR A 412 9.27 -7.28 -28.22
N PHE A 413 10.32 -6.94 -27.47
CA PHE A 413 11.20 -7.93 -26.85
C PHE A 413 11.84 -7.38 -25.58
N ASP A 414 12.25 -8.29 -24.71
CA ASP A 414 13.16 -7.96 -23.62
C ASP A 414 14.05 -9.15 -23.26
N GLU A 415 15.19 -8.84 -22.66
CA GLU A 415 16.16 -9.84 -22.20
C GLU A 415 16.21 -9.80 -20.68
N LYS A 416 16.22 -10.99 -20.05
CA LYS A 416 16.24 -11.16 -18.59
C LYS A 416 15.15 -10.36 -17.87
N ILE A 417 13.95 -10.30 -18.46
CA ILE A 417 12.80 -9.69 -17.81
C ILE A 417 12.28 -10.61 -16.70
N LEU A 418 11.89 -10.04 -15.57
CA LEU A 418 11.27 -10.78 -14.48
C LEU A 418 9.74 -10.73 -14.64
N ILE A 419 9.13 -11.83 -15.10
CA ILE A 419 7.70 -11.92 -15.37
C ILE A 419 6.98 -12.66 -14.25
N TYR A 420 5.86 -12.11 -13.80
CA TYR A 420 4.96 -12.76 -12.86
C TYR A 420 4.34 -14.00 -13.52
N ALA A 421 4.58 -15.20 -12.97
CA ALA A 421 4.28 -16.47 -13.62
C ALA A 421 2.81 -16.62 -14.07
N PRO A 422 1.79 -16.14 -13.32
CA PRO A 422 0.41 -16.12 -13.81
C PRO A 422 0.14 -15.32 -15.07
N LEU A 423 1.01 -14.39 -15.47
CA LEU A 423 0.91 -13.66 -16.74
C LEU A 423 1.46 -14.44 -17.94
N LEU A 424 2.09 -15.60 -17.71
CA LEU A 424 2.63 -16.49 -18.75
C LEU A 424 1.65 -17.59 -19.18
N LYS A 425 0.47 -17.65 -18.55
CA LYS A 425 -0.55 -18.67 -18.78
C LYS A 425 -1.35 -18.43 -20.07
#